data_AF-A0A1I7YQR3-F1
#
_entry.id   AF-A0A1I7YQR3-F1
#
_cell.length_a   1.000
_cell.length_b   1.000
_cell.length_c   1.000
_cell.angle_alpha   90.00
_cell.angle_beta   90.00
_cell.angle_gamma   90.00
#
_symmetry.space_group_name_H-M   'P 1'
#
loop_
_entity.id
_entity.type
_entity.pdbx_description
1 polymer ?
#
loop_
_entity_poly.entity_id
_entity_poly.type
_entity_poly.pdbx_seq_one_letter_code
_entity_poly.pdbx_strand_id
1 'polypeptide(L)'
;MLKLWDLRSTEKPTTVNKGFEAGVVFIEPFGSEIFTGSYDDHIRVFDERNLSVPLREAKLNGGVWQVNRIRGDDFRLICACMYGGWQIIDPESLETIAQNQDIGKDLLYGASAVCLEENKYSVACCTFNNYTVTLESVDV
;
A
#
# COMPACT_ATOMS: atom_id res chain seq x y z
N MET A 1 -1.99 8.68 13.38
CA MET A 1 -1.51 10.09 13.33
C MET A 1 -0.27 10.18 12.47
N LEU A 2 -0.27 11.06 11.48
CA LEU A 2 0.84 11.37 10.57
C LEU A 2 1.40 12.76 10.89
N LYS A 3 2.72 12.93 10.86
CA LYS A 3 3.39 14.21 11.17
C LYS A 3 4.45 14.56 10.13
N LEU A 4 4.51 15.84 9.76
CA LEU A 4 5.58 16.41 8.95
C LEU A 4 6.46 17.30 9.84
N TRP A 5 7.78 17.16 9.69
CA TRP A 5 8.76 17.88 10.48
C TRP A 5 9.69 18.69 9.57
N ASP A 6 9.92 19.95 9.90
CA ASP A 6 11.05 20.69 9.35
C ASP A 6 12.31 20.35 10.16
N LEU A 7 13.29 19.71 9.51
CA LEU A 7 14.53 19.32 10.18
C LEU A 7 15.38 20.51 10.65
N ARG A 8 15.09 21.72 10.16
CA ARG A 8 15.72 22.97 10.61
C ARG A 8 15.05 23.55 11.87
N SER A 9 13.84 23.10 12.21
CA SER A 9 13.10 23.53 13.41
C SER A 9 12.29 22.37 13.99
N THR A 10 12.91 21.64 14.91
CA THR A 10 12.38 20.37 15.44
C THR A 10 11.59 20.53 16.74
N GLU A 11 11.27 21.75 17.16
CA GLU A 11 10.49 22.00 18.38
C GLU A 11 9.04 21.51 18.27
N LYS A 12 8.47 21.58 17.07
CA LYS A 12 7.11 21.10 16.78
C LYS A 12 6.99 20.65 15.31
N PRO A 13 6.09 19.70 15.01
CA PRO A 13 5.81 19.35 13.63
C PRO A 13 5.16 20.53 12.88
N THR A 14 5.52 20.69 11.61
CA THR A 14 4.92 21.67 10.69
C THR A 14 3.48 21.30 10.36
N THR A 15 3.16 20.00 10.35
CA THR A 15 1.81 19.50 10.10
C THR A 15 1.53 18.28 10.97
N VAL A 16 0.31 18.19 11.50
CA VAL A 16 -0.19 17.04 12.23
C VAL A 16 -1.53 16.62 11.63
N ASN A 17 -1.57 15.43 11.04
CA ASN A 17 -2.78 14.81 10.53
C ASN A 17 -3.25 13.71 11.49
N LYS A 18 -4.51 13.84 11.95
CA LYS A 18 -5.16 12.92 12.89
C LYS A 18 -6.32 12.12 12.26
N GLY A 19 -6.50 12.18 10.94
CA GLY A 19 -7.58 11.50 10.21
C GLY A 19 -7.41 9.98 10.04
N PHE A 20 -6.45 9.38 10.74
CA PHE A 20 -6.25 7.92 10.72
C PHE A 20 -6.87 7.31 11.98
N GLU A 21 -7.67 6.27 11.82
CA GLU A 21 -8.35 5.59 12.93
C GLU A 21 -7.42 4.58 13.64
N ALA A 22 -6.30 4.23 13.00
CA ALA A 22 -5.28 3.36 13.55
C ALA A 22 -3.84 3.83 13.21
N GLY A 23 -2.85 2.98 13.52
CA GLY A 23 -1.44 3.27 13.23
C GLY A 23 -1.17 3.37 11.73
N VAL A 24 -0.37 4.36 11.33
CA VAL A 24 0.20 4.43 9.97
C VAL A 24 1.40 3.50 9.93
N VAL A 25 1.47 2.64 8.93
CA VAL A 25 2.48 1.57 8.84
C VAL A 25 3.52 1.80 7.76
N PHE A 26 3.18 2.54 6.71
CA PHE A 26 4.14 3.02 5.72
C PHE A 26 3.78 4.42 5.22
N ILE A 27 4.79 5.10 4.69
CA ILE A 27 4.70 6.37 3.97
C ILE A 27 5.64 6.25 2.77
N GLU A 28 5.10 6.22 1.56
CA GLU A 28 5.85 5.99 0.33
C GLU A 28 5.60 7.14 -0.68
N PRO A 29 6.64 7.88 -1.11
CA PRO A 29 6.49 8.94 -2.10
C PRO A 29 6.48 8.38 -3.54
N PHE A 30 5.50 8.80 -4.32
CA PHE A 30 5.42 8.55 -5.77
C PHE A 30 5.27 9.88 -6.52
N GLY A 31 6.39 10.44 -6.97
CA GLY A 31 6.40 11.77 -7.59
C GLY A 31 6.05 12.83 -6.54
N SER A 32 5.04 13.65 -6.82
CA SER A 32 4.51 14.67 -5.91
C SER A 32 3.45 14.14 -4.93
N GLU A 33 3.09 12.86 -5.05
CA GLU A 33 2.08 12.22 -4.22
C GLU A 33 2.73 11.35 -3.14
N ILE A 34 2.06 11.26 -1.98
CA ILE A 34 2.50 10.45 -0.85
C ILE A 34 1.43 9.42 -0.55
N PHE A 35 1.77 8.15 -0.73
CA PHE A 35 0.94 7.02 -0.40
C PHE A 35 1.19 6.62 1.05
N THR A 36 0.13 6.30 1.77
CA THR A 36 0.21 5.81 3.14
C THR A 36 -0.73 4.63 3.31
N GLY A 37 -0.31 3.69 4.14
CA GLY A 37 -1.15 2.58 4.58
C GLY A 37 -1.33 2.62 6.09
N SER A 38 -2.46 2.12 6.56
CA SER A 38 -2.79 2.08 7.98
C SER A 38 -3.46 0.76 8.35
N TYR A 39 -3.40 0.45 9.65
CA TYR A 39 -4.18 -0.63 10.27
C TYR A 39 -5.69 -0.38 10.29
N ASP A 40 -6.17 0.77 9.83
CA ASP A 40 -7.60 1.05 9.66
C ASP A 40 -8.14 0.58 8.30
N ASP A 41 -7.39 -0.31 7.64
CA ASP A 41 -7.67 -0.92 6.33
C ASP A 41 -7.63 0.02 5.12
N HIS A 42 -7.22 1.27 5.29
CA HIS A 42 -7.17 2.22 4.17
C HIS A 42 -5.76 2.40 3.62
N ILE A 43 -5.71 2.51 2.28
CA ILE A 43 -4.65 3.23 1.57
C ILE A 43 -5.12 4.67 1.33
N ARG A 44 -4.23 5.64 1.53
CA ARG A 44 -4.52 7.06 1.33
C ARG A 44 -3.41 7.72 0.55
N VAL A 45 -3.79 8.63 -0.34
CA VAL A 45 -2.85 9.44 -1.13
C VAL A 45 -2.97 10.90 -0.74
N PHE A 46 -1.84 11.56 -0.52
CA PHE A 46 -1.76 12.97 -0.17
C PHE A 46 -0.91 13.74 -1.18
N ASP A 47 -1.15 15.04 -1.29
CA ASP A 47 -0.23 15.97 -1.94
C ASP A 47 0.94 16.25 -0.97
N GLU A 48 2.19 16.18 -1.45
CA GLU A 48 3.38 16.45 -0.62
C GLU A 48 3.36 17.82 0.08
N ARG A 49 2.67 18.80 -0.52
CA ARG A 49 2.54 20.18 -0.03
C ARG A 49 1.33 20.36 0.88
N ASN A 50 0.41 19.40 0.91
CA ASN A 50 -0.78 19.43 1.76
C ASN A 50 -1.15 18.04 2.30
N LEU A 51 -0.61 17.73 3.48
CA LEU A 51 -0.89 16.48 4.20
C LEU A 51 -2.12 16.55 5.11
N SER A 52 -2.96 17.60 5.03
CA SER A 52 -4.09 17.77 5.96
C SER A 52 -5.28 16.87 5.63
N VAL A 53 -5.55 16.64 4.35
CA VAL A 53 -6.64 15.80 3.83
C VAL A 53 -6.11 14.95 2.68
N PRO A 54 -6.55 13.68 2.55
CA PRO A 54 -6.16 12.86 1.41
C PRO A 54 -6.78 13.41 0.12
N LEU A 55 -6.05 13.30 -0.99
CA LEU A 55 -6.56 13.49 -2.34
C LEU A 55 -7.57 12.39 -2.70
N ARG A 56 -7.28 11.17 -2.25
CA ARG A 56 -8.07 9.96 -2.46
C ARG A 56 -7.75 8.91 -1.41
N GLU A 57 -8.71 8.05 -1.12
CA GLU A 57 -8.56 6.93 -0.20
C GLU A 57 -9.46 5.75 -0.61
N ALA A 58 -9.02 4.54 -0.28
CA ALA A 58 -9.79 3.32 -0.52
C ALA A 58 -9.51 2.29 0.58
N LYS A 59 -10.51 1.43 0.85
CA LYS A 59 -10.36 0.29 1.77
C LYS A 59 -9.84 -0.93 1.00
N LEU A 60 -8.79 -1.55 1.52
CA LEU A 60 -8.20 -2.77 0.96
C LEU A 60 -8.45 -4.01 1.83
N ASN A 61 -9.51 -3.98 2.66
CA ASN A 61 -10.02 -5.12 3.44
C ASN A 61 -8.98 -5.78 4.38
N GLY A 62 -8.02 -5.01 4.86
CA GLY A 62 -7.04 -5.41 5.86
C GLY A 62 -5.93 -4.35 6.00
N GLY A 63 -5.18 -4.40 7.09
CA GLY A 63 -4.11 -3.44 7.37
C GLY A 63 -3.10 -3.37 6.22
N VAL A 64 -2.98 -2.20 5.60
CA VAL A 64 -2.18 -2.02 4.37
C VAL A 64 -0.72 -1.79 4.75
N TRP A 65 0.08 -2.85 4.79
CA TRP A 65 1.45 -2.84 5.34
C TRP A 65 2.51 -2.37 4.37
N GLN A 66 2.25 -2.49 3.07
CA GLN A 66 3.22 -2.16 2.05
C GLN A 66 2.50 -1.78 0.76
N VAL A 67 3.11 -0.88 -0.01
CA VAL A 67 2.82 -0.63 -1.42
C VAL A 67 4.12 -0.68 -2.21
N ASN A 68 4.12 -1.29 -3.40
CA ASN A 68 5.27 -1.37 -4.29
C ASN A 68 4.86 -1.08 -5.74
N ARG A 69 5.75 -0.48 -6.51
CA ARG A 69 5.65 -0.45 -7.98
C ARG A 69 5.87 -1.84 -8.55
N ILE A 70 5.09 -2.21 -9.55
CA ILE A 70 5.27 -3.46 -10.28
C ILE A 70 6.35 -3.25 -11.35
N ARG A 71 7.40 -4.07 -11.36
CA ARG A 71 8.44 -3.94 -12.40
C ARG A 71 7.88 -4.38 -13.75
N GLY A 72 8.09 -3.59 -14.80
CA GLY A 72 7.57 -3.87 -16.13
C GLY A 72 6.11 -3.43 -16.35
N ASP A 73 5.52 -2.75 -15.38
CA ASP A 73 4.21 -2.09 -15.49
C ASP A 73 4.31 -0.71 -14.85
N ASP A 74 4.31 0.34 -15.68
CA ASP A 74 4.47 1.71 -15.20
C ASP A 74 3.20 2.28 -14.55
N PHE A 75 2.08 1.55 -14.62
CA PHE A 75 0.76 2.05 -14.27
C PHE A 75 0.21 1.44 -12.98
N ARG A 76 0.64 0.25 -12.56
CA ARG A 76 0.00 -0.46 -11.43
C ARG A 76 0.89 -0.57 -10.19
N LEU A 77 0.23 -0.67 -9.03
CA LEU A 77 0.88 -0.91 -7.74
C LEU A 77 0.40 -2.23 -7.14
N ILE A 78 1.25 -2.88 -6.35
CA ILE A 78 0.86 -4.01 -5.51
C ILE A 78 0.90 -3.62 -4.04
N CYS A 79 -0.16 -3.96 -3.30
CA CYS A 79 -0.29 -3.74 -1.87
C CYS A 79 -0.33 -5.06 -1.10
N ALA A 80 0.33 -5.13 0.05
CA ALA A 80 0.20 -6.23 1.01
C ALA A 80 -0.72 -5.77 2.16
N CYS A 81 -1.84 -6.46 2.35
CA CYS A 81 -2.97 -5.99 3.14
C CYS A 81 -3.31 -6.91 4.33
N MET A 82 -2.31 -7.47 5.04
CA MET A 82 -2.50 -8.36 6.21
C MET A 82 -3.51 -9.49 5.93
N TYR A 83 -4.73 -9.38 6.46
CA TYR A 83 -5.81 -10.36 6.27
C TYR A 83 -6.56 -10.21 4.94
N GLY A 84 -6.45 -9.06 4.29
CA GLY A 84 -6.95 -8.79 2.94
C GLY A 84 -6.05 -9.36 1.83
N GLY A 85 -4.97 -10.06 2.17
CA GLY A 85 -4.04 -10.66 1.22
C GLY A 85 -3.29 -9.62 0.40
N TRP A 86 -2.95 -9.93 -0.86
CA TRP A 86 -2.35 -8.94 -1.76
C TRP A 86 -3.37 -8.41 -2.75
N GLN A 87 -3.18 -7.16 -3.18
CA GLN A 87 -4.03 -6.50 -4.17
C GLN A 87 -3.17 -5.71 -5.16
N ILE A 88 -3.40 -5.92 -6.45
CA ILE A 88 -2.91 -5.04 -7.52
C ILE A 88 -3.96 -3.96 -7.70
N ILE A 89 -3.54 -2.69 -7.68
CA ILE A 89 -4.43 -1.53 -7.73
C ILE A 89 -4.01 -0.55 -8.83
N ASP A 90 -4.98 0.22 -9.31
CA ASP A 90 -4.73 1.43 -10.07
C ASP A 90 -4.34 2.57 -9.10
N PRO A 91 -3.22 3.28 -9.31
CA PRO A 91 -2.76 4.33 -8.39
C PRO A 91 -3.62 5.60 -8.45
N GLU A 92 -4.32 5.87 -9.54
CA GLU A 92 -5.16 7.07 -9.71
C GLU A 92 -6.55 6.87 -9.11
N SER A 93 -7.22 5.76 -9.42
CA SER A 93 -8.56 5.47 -8.89
C SER A 93 -8.54 4.72 -7.55
N LEU A 94 -7.42 4.08 -7.20
CA LEU A 94 -7.29 3.14 -6.08
C LEU A 94 -8.19 1.90 -6.19
N GLU A 95 -8.72 1.62 -7.40
CA GLU A 95 -9.53 0.43 -7.64
C GLU A 95 -8.66 -0.83 -7.68
N THR A 96 -9.16 -1.91 -7.07
CA THR A 96 -8.54 -3.22 -7.11
C THR A 96 -8.72 -3.85 -8.49
N ILE A 97 -7.60 -4.11 -9.15
CA ILE A 97 -7.50 -4.73 -10.48
C ILE A 97 -7.46 -6.25 -10.36
N ALA A 98 -6.65 -6.76 -9.43
CA ALA A 98 -6.54 -8.19 -9.13
C ALA A 98 -6.18 -8.39 -7.65
N GLN A 99 -6.52 -9.54 -7.09
CA GLN A 99 -6.25 -9.83 -5.68
C GLN A 99 -6.19 -11.33 -5.40
N ASN A 100 -5.50 -11.69 -4.32
CA ASN A 100 -5.65 -12.97 -3.66
C ASN A 100 -5.84 -12.69 -2.17
N GLN A 101 -7.09 -12.69 -1.71
CA GLN A 101 -7.42 -12.47 -0.30
C GLN A 101 -7.17 -13.71 0.56
N ASP A 102 -7.24 -14.91 -0.03
CA ASP A 102 -7.13 -16.17 0.69
C ASP A 102 -5.76 -16.34 1.37
N ILE A 103 -4.70 -15.82 0.75
CA ILE A 103 -3.34 -15.81 1.34
C ILE A 103 -3.28 -15.03 2.67
N GLY A 104 -4.21 -14.09 2.88
CA GLY A 104 -4.33 -13.31 4.10
C GLY A 104 -4.73 -14.12 5.33
N LYS A 105 -5.30 -15.32 5.16
CA LYS A 105 -5.65 -16.23 6.28
C LYS A 105 -4.44 -16.54 7.17
N ASP A 106 -3.26 -16.60 6.58
CA ASP A 106 -1.99 -16.85 7.26
C ASP A 106 -1.21 -15.57 7.58
N LEU A 107 -1.89 -14.41 7.55
CA LEU A 107 -1.33 -13.08 7.80
C LEU A 107 -0.23 -12.77 6.77
N LEU A 108 -0.63 -12.14 5.66
CA LEU A 108 0.31 -11.74 4.62
C LEU A 108 1.21 -10.61 5.14
N TYR A 109 2.52 -10.84 5.12
CA TYR A 109 3.50 -9.89 5.62
C TYR A 109 4.09 -8.98 4.56
N GLY A 110 4.25 -9.47 3.33
CA GLY A 110 4.78 -8.68 2.22
C GLY A 110 4.44 -9.30 0.87
N ALA A 111 4.43 -8.45 -0.15
CA ALA A 111 4.17 -8.84 -1.53
C ALA A 111 4.94 -7.95 -2.52
N SER A 112 5.40 -8.56 -3.60
CA SER A 112 6.03 -7.89 -4.73
C SER A 112 5.63 -8.59 -6.02
N ALA A 113 5.62 -7.87 -7.14
CA ALA A 113 5.23 -8.41 -8.42
C ALA A 113 6.12 -7.92 -9.56
N VAL A 114 6.20 -8.75 -10.59
CA VAL A 114 6.77 -8.40 -11.90
C VAL A 114 5.72 -8.64 -12.98
N CYS A 115 5.62 -7.72 -13.92
CA CYS A 115 4.85 -7.87 -15.15
C CYS A 115 5.62 -8.77 -16.10
N LEU A 116 5.02 -9.89 -16.51
CA LEU A 116 5.60 -10.84 -17.46
C LEU A 116 5.24 -10.45 -18.89
N GLU A 117 3.97 -10.11 -19.10
CA GLU A 117 3.34 -9.71 -20.35
C GLU A 117 2.18 -8.76 -20.01
N GLU A 118 1.57 -8.12 -21.01
CA GLU A 118 0.42 -7.25 -20.77
C GLU A 118 -0.68 -7.99 -19.97
N ASN A 119 -1.07 -7.43 -18.83
CA ASN A 119 -2.05 -8.00 -17.89
C ASN A 119 -1.66 -9.36 -17.26
N LYS A 120 -0.39 -9.75 -17.30
CA LYS A 120 0.08 -11.00 -16.69
C LYS A 120 1.23 -10.74 -15.72
N TYR A 121 1.05 -11.18 -14.48
CA TYR A 121 1.96 -10.90 -13.38
C TYR A 121 2.48 -12.18 -12.74
N SER A 122 3.71 -12.12 -12.23
CA SER A 122 4.23 -13.07 -11.26
C SER A 122 4.34 -12.37 -9.91
N VAL A 123 3.59 -12.86 -8.93
CA VAL A 123 3.52 -12.30 -7.58
C VAL A 123 4.30 -13.20 -6.63
N ALA A 124 5.25 -12.63 -5.91
CA ALA A 124 5.95 -13.26 -4.80
C ALA A 124 5.46 -12.65 -3.48
N CYS A 125 5.01 -13.48 -2.55
CA CYS A 125 4.50 -13.01 -1.27
C CYS A 125 4.92 -13.93 -0.11
N CYS A 126 4.89 -13.42 1.12
CA CYS A 126 5.24 -14.18 2.31
C CYS A 126 4.21 -14.01 3.42
N THR A 127 3.98 -15.09 4.17
CA THR A 127 2.97 -15.18 5.23
C THR A 127 3.63 -15.54 6.55
N PHE A 128 3.13 -14.95 7.63
CA PHE A 128 3.76 -15.11 8.96
C PHE A 128 3.35 -16.40 9.66
N ASN A 129 2.07 -16.78 9.61
CA ASN A 129 1.54 -17.84 10.47
C ASN A 129 1.89 -19.25 10.01
N ASN A 130 2.09 -19.45 8.70
CA ASN A 130 2.45 -20.73 8.10
C ASN A 130 3.91 -20.80 7.62
N TYR A 131 4.67 -19.70 7.77
CA TYR A 131 6.07 -19.57 7.38
C TYR A 131 6.36 -19.81 5.89
N THR A 132 5.40 -19.55 4.99
CA THR A 132 5.56 -19.80 3.56
C THR A 132 5.96 -18.55 2.77
N VAL A 133 6.70 -18.79 1.69
CA VAL A 133 6.86 -17.86 0.57
C VAL A 133 6.18 -18.51 -0.64
N THR A 134 5.23 -17.79 -1.23
CA THR A 134 4.44 -18.26 -2.37
C THR A 134 4.81 -17.46 -3.60
N LEU A 135 4.94 -18.16 -4.73
CA LEU A 135 5.04 -17.56 -6.05
C LEU A 135 3.81 -18.00 -6.85
N GLU A 136 3.06 -17.05 -7.39
CA GLU A 136 1.88 -17.32 -8.19
C GLU A 136 1.84 -16.46 -9.46
N SER A 137 1.21 -16.98 -10.51
CA SER A 137 0.95 -16.23 -11.73
C SER A 137 -0.50 -15.76 -11.76
N VAL A 138 -0.70 -14.51 -12.16
CA VAL A 138 -1.99 -13.83 -12.14
C VAL A 138 -2.23 -13.24 -13.52
N ASP A 139 -3.33 -13.62 -14.15
CA ASP A 139 -3.82 -13.02 -15.38
C ASP A 139 -5.00 -12.09 -15.02
N VAL A 140 -5.03 -10.89 -15.60
CA VAL A 140 -5.98 -9.80 -15.29
C VAL A 140 -6.88 -9.50 -16.49
#